data_AF-A0A137Q6K2-F1
#
_entry.id   AF-A0A137Q6K2-F1
#
_cell.length_a   1.000
_cell.length_b   1.000
_cell.length_c   1.000
_cell.angle_alpha   90.00
_cell.angle_beta   90.00
_cell.angle_gamma   90.00
#
_symmetry.space_group_name_H-M   'P 1'
#
loop_
_entity.id
_entity.type
_entity.pdbx_description
1 polymer ?
#
loop_
_entity_poly.entity_id
_entity_poly.type
_entity_poly.pdbx_seq_one_letter_code
_entity_poly.pdbx_strand_id
1 'polypeptide(L)'
;MNPNAPSIPSPVESAFYYYGLPSEPALVARSSINLWVEPHGPEAYLVAKELQPVGPHDDLDNVWEPTIAPAIEAYLGNQQVAWTSLDPARIGYAGGESFPVIIWIGVIPGSLVAEKGLEIALGCHTILTDNGISNVHVEIRQSEATLHTRLYKPIRTTKPTAQAIEPFTTTLSLPICGADTTNMEGTGGFFFTDPQCPGKLYLVTARHVLFHPDLTTNEAHVARFSSQAAKKVFLFGDAALKKRIEAIQSEISGKEILLRQLAARMQEVEGQDDEDADEERADVLRSEEEAKKAIVALNKLLHNVTRDWDSPADCTIGHVVLSPRLGFSVGVDQYTEDWAVIEIDRTRIDNTNFVANCIDLGTSIPISEFTSKMYPHPANPTSFKYPGSRLLKFFGTIPDSQMGSPDKKTLDHNNDPVIMVIKRGGASGLTIGRLNTIRSFVRFYFEGKPGQRTREVAVYPCNSKSGTFSEPGDSGSVVIDGMGRVAGILTGGAGATKLSDCTYVTSINFLVKRLQENGFKPNIFPTAADL
;
A
#
# COMPACT_ATOMS: atom_id res chain seq x y z
N MET A 1 -23.07 -14.38 -46.59
CA MET A 1 -21.94 -13.56 -46.10
C MET A 1 -20.83 -13.65 -47.13
N ASN A 2 -20.20 -12.53 -47.47
CA ASN A 2 -19.04 -12.52 -48.37
C ASN A 2 -17.83 -13.05 -47.57
N PRO A 3 -17.19 -14.17 -47.94
CA PRO A 3 -16.10 -14.76 -47.15
C PRO A 3 -14.82 -13.91 -47.10
N ASN A 4 -14.78 -12.77 -47.80
CA ASN A 4 -13.62 -11.89 -47.93
C ASN A 4 -13.77 -10.53 -47.21
N ALA A 5 -14.71 -10.38 -46.27
CA ALA A 5 -14.91 -9.13 -45.53
C ALA A 5 -14.96 -9.37 -44.01
N PRO A 6 -14.38 -8.46 -43.20
CA PRO A 6 -14.53 -8.50 -41.75
C PRO A 6 -16.01 -8.51 -41.34
N SER A 7 -16.37 -9.40 -40.41
CA SER A 7 -17.76 -9.61 -39.97
C SER A 7 -18.00 -9.12 -38.56
N ILE A 8 -19.26 -8.77 -38.28
CA ILE A 8 -19.72 -8.51 -36.92
C ILE A 8 -19.56 -9.80 -36.10
N PRO A 9 -18.89 -9.78 -34.93
CA PRO A 9 -18.69 -10.97 -34.14
C PRO A 9 -20.02 -11.50 -33.60
N SER A 10 -20.19 -12.82 -33.57
CA SER A 10 -21.34 -13.43 -32.91
C SER A 10 -21.28 -13.19 -31.39
N PRO A 11 -22.39 -13.30 -30.63
CA PRO A 11 -22.33 -13.18 -29.17
C PRO A 11 -21.36 -14.17 -28.52
N VAL A 12 -21.22 -15.37 -29.09
CA VAL A 12 -20.29 -16.41 -28.63
C VAL A 12 -18.85 -16.01 -28.94
N GLU A 13 -18.57 -15.55 -30.16
CA GLU A 13 -17.24 -15.02 -30.50
C GLU A 13 -16.89 -13.83 -29.60
N SER A 14 -17.80 -12.88 -29.42
CA SER A 14 -17.61 -11.70 -28.56
C SER A 14 -17.17 -12.09 -27.15
N ALA A 15 -17.84 -13.08 -26.54
CA ALA A 15 -17.53 -13.54 -25.19
C ALA A 15 -16.22 -14.33 -25.08
N PHE A 16 -15.84 -15.10 -26.12
CA PHE A 16 -14.74 -16.08 -26.02
C PHE A 16 -13.52 -15.77 -26.91
N TYR A 17 -13.54 -14.69 -27.70
CA TYR A 17 -12.44 -14.36 -28.61
C TYR A 17 -11.09 -14.16 -27.92
N TYR A 18 -11.11 -13.62 -26.69
CA TYR A 18 -9.94 -13.38 -25.85
C TYR A 18 -9.79 -14.38 -24.70
N TYR A 19 -10.41 -15.56 -24.82
CA TYR A 19 -10.23 -16.64 -23.85
C TYR A 19 -8.75 -16.86 -23.54
N GLY A 20 -8.38 -16.96 -22.27
CA GLY A 20 -6.99 -17.08 -21.81
C GLY A 20 -6.36 -15.79 -21.30
N LEU A 21 -6.90 -14.61 -21.67
CA LEU A 21 -6.44 -13.35 -21.09
C LEU A 21 -7.00 -13.12 -19.68
N PRO A 22 -6.25 -12.51 -18.75
CA PRO A 22 -6.66 -12.43 -17.34
C PRO A 22 -8.00 -11.73 -17.06
N SER A 23 -8.36 -10.73 -17.87
CA SER A 23 -9.62 -9.98 -17.72
C SER A 23 -10.76 -10.53 -18.56
N GLU A 24 -10.51 -11.55 -19.40
CA GLU A 24 -11.47 -12.13 -20.34
C GLU A 24 -12.34 -11.08 -21.05
N PRO A 25 -11.73 -10.07 -21.71
CA PRO A 25 -12.48 -8.94 -22.24
C PRO A 25 -13.37 -9.39 -23.41
N ALA A 26 -14.53 -8.75 -23.58
CA ALA A 26 -15.40 -9.01 -24.72
C ALA A 26 -14.87 -8.32 -26.00
N LEU A 27 -14.85 -9.04 -27.13
CA LEU A 27 -14.56 -8.46 -28.44
C LEU A 27 -15.78 -7.66 -28.92
N VAL A 28 -15.55 -6.41 -29.31
CA VAL A 28 -16.57 -5.56 -29.94
C VAL A 28 -16.50 -5.67 -31.46
N ALA A 29 -15.29 -5.55 -32.03
CA ALA A 29 -15.06 -5.60 -33.47
C ALA A 29 -13.59 -5.85 -33.81
N ARG A 30 -13.31 -6.27 -35.03
CA ARG A 30 -11.95 -6.48 -35.56
C ARG A 30 -11.89 -6.19 -37.05
N SER A 31 -10.73 -5.73 -37.53
CA SER A 31 -10.51 -5.44 -38.95
C SER A 31 -9.97 -6.64 -39.74
N SER A 32 -9.59 -7.73 -39.07
CA SER A 32 -9.07 -8.94 -39.70
C SER A 32 -10.18 -9.79 -40.33
N ILE A 33 -9.85 -10.52 -41.38
CA ILE A 33 -10.77 -11.48 -42.05
C ILE A 33 -10.68 -12.90 -41.47
N ASN A 34 -9.79 -13.13 -40.49
CA ASN A 34 -9.58 -14.45 -39.91
C ASN A 34 -10.87 -14.96 -39.27
N LEU A 35 -11.29 -16.20 -39.53
CA LEU A 35 -12.50 -16.73 -38.90
C LEU A 35 -12.18 -17.23 -37.50
N TRP A 36 -12.91 -16.72 -36.50
CA TRP A 36 -12.97 -17.38 -35.20
C TRP A 36 -13.95 -18.55 -35.34
N VAL A 37 -13.47 -19.76 -35.03
CA VAL A 37 -14.26 -20.99 -35.16
C VAL A 37 -14.58 -21.49 -33.78
N GLU A 38 -15.88 -21.63 -33.48
CA GLU A 38 -16.34 -22.24 -32.24
C GLU A 38 -15.90 -23.72 -32.21
N PRO A 39 -15.18 -24.16 -31.17
CA PRO A 39 -14.81 -25.57 -31.06
C PRO A 39 -16.06 -26.46 -30.96
N HIS A 40 -16.14 -27.53 -31.77
CA HIS A 40 -17.22 -28.52 -31.71
C HIS A 40 -16.68 -29.94 -31.51
N GLY A 41 -17.29 -30.71 -30.60
CA GLY A 41 -16.96 -32.12 -30.35
C GLY A 41 -16.58 -32.43 -28.89
N PRO A 42 -16.38 -33.72 -28.55
CA PRO A 42 -16.08 -34.15 -27.18
C PRO A 42 -14.69 -33.71 -26.66
N GLU A 43 -13.78 -33.27 -27.54
CA GLU A 43 -12.45 -32.75 -27.20
C GLU A 43 -12.28 -31.27 -27.61
N ALA A 44 -13.39 -30.54 -27.70
CA ALA A 44 -13.42 -29.16 -28.18
C ALA A 44 -13.14 -28.14 -27.06
N TYR A 45 -11.86 -27.89 -26.80
CA TYR A 45 -11.43 -26.86 -25.85
C TYR A 45 -11.10 -25.55 -26.56
N LEU A 46 -11.41 -24.42 -25.93
CA LEU A 46 -10.89 -23.12 -26.35
C LEU A 46 -9.37 -23.10 -26.13
N VAL A 47 -8.63 -22.58 -27.10
CA VAL A 47 -7.19 -22.37 -26.97
C VAL A 47 -6.97 -20.98 -26.38
N ALA A 48 -6.23 -20.91 -25.28
CA ALA A 48 -5.92 -19.65 -24.61
C ALA A 48 -5.12 -18.71 -25.53
N LYS A 49 -5.45 -17.42 -25.53
CA LYS A 49 -4.63 -16.36 -26.11
C LYS A 49 -3.61 -15.84 -25.10
N GLU A 50 -2.51 -15.33 -25.62
CA GLU A 50 -1.43 -14.69 -24.88
C GLU A 50 -1.10 -13.31 -25.46
N LEU A 51 -0.67 -12.40 -24.59
CA LEU A 51 -0.17 -11.08 -24.93
C LEU A 51 1.35 -11.08 -24.88
N GLN A 52 1.99 -10.48 -25.88
CA GLN A 52 3.43 -10.26 -25.91
C GLN A 52 3.75 -8.79 -26.25
N PRO A 53 4.90 -8.26 -25.81
CA PRO A 53 5.41 -6.99 -26.31
C PRO A 53 5.61 -7.01 -27.83
N VAL A 54 5.41 -5.87 -28.51
CA VAL A 54 5.61 -5.77 -29.96
C VAL A 54 7.06 -6.06 -30.37
N GLY A 55 8.03 -5.59 -29.57
CA GLY A 55 9.45 -5.62 -29.93
C GLY A 55 9.76 -4.66 -31.08
N PRO A 56 10.98 -4.71 -31.67
CA PRO A 56 11.32 -3.93 -32.85
C PRO A 56 10.33 -4.19 -34.00
N HIS A 57 9.82 -3.12 -34.59
CA HIS A 57 8.86 -3.16 -35.69
C HIS A 57 9.11 -2.04 -36.68
N ASP A 58 9.76 -2.36 -37.80
CA ASP A 58 10.27 -1.40 -38.79
C ASP A 58 9.22 -0.36 -39.24
N ASP A 59 7.95 -0.79 -39.42
CA ASP A 59 6.88 0.09 -39.91
C ASP A 59 6.18 0.91 -38.81
N LEU A 60 6.37 0.59 -37.52
CA LEU A 60 5.66 1.27 -36.41
C LEU A 60 6.61 2.12 -35.55
N ASP A 61 7.85 1.69 -35.35
CA ASP A 61 8.77 2.25 -34.34
C ASP A 61 8.96 3.76 -34.47
N ASN A 62 8.97 4.30 -35.69
CA ASN A 62 9.23 5.73 -35.93
C ASN A 62 7.97 6.56 -36.20
N VAL A 63 6.80 5.93 -36.38
CA VAL A 63 5.57 6.62 -36.82
C VAL A 63 4.42 6.46 -35.83
N TRP A 64 4.48 5.51 -34.90
CA TRP A 64 3.41 5.24 -33.94
C TRP A 64 3.03 6.49 -33.14
N GLU A 65 3.95 7.00 -32.32
CA GLU A 65 3.69 8.17 -31.47
C GLU A 65 3.50 9.48 -32.25
N PRO A 66 4.32 9.83 -33.27
CA PRO A 66 4.21 11.14 -33.91
C PRO A 66 3.09 11.23 -34.97
N THR A 67 2.57 10.11 -35.48
CA THR A 67 1.67 10.13 -36.65
C THR A 67 0.45 9.24 -36.48
N ILE A 68 0.64 7.95 -36.20
CA ILE A 68 -0.46 6.97 -36.21
C ILE A 68 -1.38 7.14 -35.01
N ALA A 69 -0.84 7.14 -33.79
CA ALA A 69 -1.63 7.23 -32.58
C ALA A 69 -2.46 8.54 -32.51
N PRO A 70 -1.91 9.73 -32.81
CA PRO A 70 -2.70 10.97 -32.89
C PRO A 70 -3.78 10.95 -33.98
N ALA A 71 -3.52 10.32 -35.13
CA ALA A 71 -4.51 10.21 -36.20
C ALA A 71 -5.68 9.28 -35.80
N ILE A 72 -5.39 8.15 -35.16
CA ILE A 72 -6.40 7.25 -34.62
C ILE A 72 -7.19 7.95 -33.50
N GLU A 73 -6.52 8.64 -32.57
CA GLU A 73 -7.16 9.41 -31.51
C GLU A 73 -8.12 10.47 -32.07
N ALA A 74 -7.68 11.25 -33.05
CA ALA A 74 -8.51 12.26 -33.69
C ALA A 74 -9.72 11.63 -34.41
N TYR A 75 -9.53 10.48 -35.07
CA TYR A 75 -10.62 9.74 -35.69
C TYR A 75 -11.63 9.23 -34.66
N LEU A 76 -11.17 8.60 -33.57
CA LEU A 76 -12.03 8.11 -32.49
C LEU A 76 -12.80 9.26 -31.81
N GLY A 77 -12.14 10.40 -31.60
CA GLY A 77 -12.76 11.61 -31.04
C GLY A 77 -13.84 12.19 -31.95
N ASN A 78 -13.59 12.27 -33.26
CA ASN A 78 -14.58 12.73 -34.24
C ASN A 78 -15.79 11.79 -34.32
N GLN A 79 -15.58 10.50 -34.08
CA GLN A 79 -16.64 9.49 -34.04
C GLN A 79 -17.32 9.39 -32.67
N GLN A 80 -16.91 10.22 -31.70
CA GLN A 80 -17.44 10.25 -30.34
C GLN A 80 -17.37 8.88 -29.63
N VAL A 81 -16.32 8.12 -29.91
CA VAL A 81 -16.09 6.82 -29.25
C VAL A 81 -15.58 7.08 -27.84
N ALA A 82 -16.21 6.45 -26.84
CA ALA A 82 -15.73 6.46 -25.45
C ALA A 82 -14.57 5.47 -25.26
N TRP A 83 -13.46 5.72 -25.96
CA TRP A 83 -12.25 4.92 -25.88
C TRP A 83 -11.44 5.24 -24.61
N THR A 84 -10.71 4.26 -24.10
CA THR A 84 -9.99 4.33 -22.82
C THR A 84 -8.52 3.93 -22.94
N SER A 85 -8.15 3.12 -23.93
CA SER A 85 -6.75 2.75 -24.22
C SER A 85 -6.53 2.51 -25.71
N LEU A 86 -5.27 2.69 -26.14
CA LEU A 86 -4.80 2.43 -27.50
C LEU A 86 -3.47 1.67 -27.40
N ASP A 87 -3.52 0.34 -27.47
CA ASP A 87 -2.39 -0.52 -27.09
C ASP A 87 -1.84 -1.30 -28.30
N PRO A 88 -0.63 -1.01 -28.80
CA PRO A 88 0.07 -1.92 -29.71
C PRO A 88 0.51 -3.18 -28.94
N ALA A 89 0.02 -4.34 -29.35
CA ALA A 89 0.36 -5.60 -28.70
C ALA A 89 0.49 -6.74 -29.71
N ARG A 90 1.27 -7.75 -29.35
CA ARG A 90 1.26 -9.04 -30.05
C ARG A 90 0.22 -9.95 -29.42
N ILE A 91 -0.73 -10.42 -30.21
CA ILE A 91 -1.84 -11.25 -29.72
C ILE A 91 -1.88 -12.55 -30.52
N GLY A 92 -1.66 -13.68 -29.86
CA GLY A 92 -1.62 -15.00 -30.49
C GLY A 92 -2.16 -16.08 -29.56
N TYR A 93 -2.21 -17.32 -30.04
CA TYR A 93 -2.60 -18.47 -29.23
C TYR A 93 -1.39 -19.01 -28.45
N ALA A 94 -1.61 -19.39 -27.20
CA ALA A 94 -0.61 -19.99 -26.32
C ALA A 94 0.05 -21.21 -26.99
N GLY A 95 1.38 -21.24 -27.01
CA GLY A 95 2.16 -22.27 -27.71
C GLY A 95 2.11 -22.22 -29.24
N GLY A 96 1.48 -21.21 -29.84
CA GLY A 96 1.47 -20.99 -31.28
C GLY A 96 2.76 -20.35 -31.81
N GLU A 97 3.02 -20.52 -33.11
CA GLU A 97 4.23 -19.99 -33.77
C GLU A 97 4.09 -18.53 -34.25
N SER A 98 2.87 -17.96 -34.22
CA SER A 98 2.57 -16.64 -34.79
C SER A 98 1.79 -15.75 -33.83
N PHE A 99 2.36 -14.57 -33.58
CA PHE A 99 1.76 -13.50 -32.78
C PHE A 99 1.70 -12.21 -33.61
N PRO A 100 0.61 -11.98 -34.38
CA PRO A 100 0.44 -10.75 -35.15
C PRO A 100 0.43 -9.52 -34.25
N VAL A 101 0.89 -8.41 -34.80
CA VAL A 101 0.78 -7.10 -34.14
C VAL A 101 -0.62 -6.55 -34.37
N ILE A 102 -1.26 -6.17 -33.27
CA ILE A 102 -2.63 -5.66 -33.22
C ILE A 102 -2.60 -4.30 -32.52
N ILE A 103 -3.26 -3.30 -33.11
CA ILE A 103 -3.66 -2.10 -32.39
C ILE A 103 -4.94 -2.43 -31.62
N TRP A 104 -4.81 -2.59 -30.32
CA TRP A 104 -5.83 -3.10 -29.43
C TRP A 104 -6.50 -1.95 -28.67
N ILE A 105 -7.70 -1.59 -29.08
CA ILE A 105 -8.44 -0.42 -28.58
C ILE A 105 -9.36 -0.84 -27.44
N GLY A 106 -9.22 -0.22 -26.27
CA GLY A 106 -10.16 -0.34 -25.15
C GLY A 106 -11.29 0.68 -25.25
N VAL A 107 -12.54 0.24 -25.05
CA VAL A 107 -13.71 1.12 -24.94
C VAL A 107 -14.51 0.81 -23.67
N ILE A 108 -15.17 1.83 -23.10
CA ILE A 108 -16.00 1.65 -21.90
C ILE A 108 -17.01 0.51 -22.15
N PRO A 109 -17.13 -0.49 -21.26
CA PRO A 109 -18.06 -1.60 -21.44
C PRO A 109 -19.50 -1.12 -21.74
N GLY A 110 -20.10 -1.67 -22.79
CA GLY A 110 -21.44 -1.28 -23.25
C GLY A 110 -21.56 0.07 -23.98
N SER A 111 -20.47 0.84 -24.14
CA SER A 111 -20.51 2.15 -24.82
C SER A 111 -20.52 2.08 -26.35
N LEU A 112 -20.13 0.94 -26.94
CA LEU A 112 -20.00 0.78 -28.38
C LEU A 112 -20.65 -0.52 -28.84
N VAL A 113 -21.62 -0.41 -29.74
CA VAL A 113 -22.29 -1.56 -30.40
C VAL A 113 -21.45 -2.10 -31.55
N ALA A 114 -21.57 -3.40 -31.84
CA ALA A 114 -20.67 -4.11 -32.74
C ALA A 114 -20.70 -3.59 -34.19
N GLU A 115 -21.86 -3.14 -34.70
CA GLU A 115 -22.00 -2.55 -36.03
C GLU A 115 -21.15 -1.30 -36.19
N LYS A 116 -21.25 -0.37 -35.21
CA LYS A 116 -20.44 0.84 -35.20
C LYS A 116 -18.98 0.50 -34.91
N GLY A 117 -18.73 -0.44 -34.00
CA GLY A 117 -17.38 -0.94 -33.72
C GLY A 117 -16.66 -1.45 -34.97
N LEU A 118 -17.35 -2.13 -35.87
CA LEU A 118 -16.76 -2.60 -37.14
C LEU A 118 -16.38 -1.45 -38.06
N GLU A 119 -17.25 -0.45 -38.21
CA GLU A 119 -16.94 0.78 -38.95
C GLU A 119 -15.69 1.47 -38.40
N ILE A 120 -15.59 1.57 -37.06
CA ILE A 120 -14.45 2.18 -36.38
C ILE A 120 -13.17 1.37 -36.58
N ALA A 121 -13.21 0.05 -36.38
CA ALA A 121 -12.05 -0.81 -36.54
C ALA A 121 -11.49 -0.73 -37.97
N LEU A 122 -12.37 -0.68 -38.97
CA LEU A 122 -12.00 -0.50 -40.37
C LEU A 122 -11.44 0.90 -40.64
N GLY A 123 -12.05 1.96 -40.09
CA GLY A 123 -11.54 3.32 -40.22
C GLY A 123 -10.12 3.49 -39.64
N CYS A 124 -9.88 2.93 -38.44
CA CYS A 124 -8.56 2.88 -37.84
C CYS A 124 -7.58 2.05 -38.68
N HIS A 125 -8.03 0.94 -39.28
CA HIS A 125 -7.21 0.14 -40.17
C HIS A 125 -6.82 0.92 -41.44
N THR A 126 -7.73 1.70 -42.02
CA THR A 126 -7.44 2.57 -43.17
C THR A 126 -6.35 3.59 -42.84
N ILE A 127 -6.35 4.17 -41.62
CA ILE A 127 -5.28 5.08 -41.16
C ILE A 127 -3.92 4.36 -41.18
N LEU A 128 -3.87 3.10 -40.74
CA LEU A 128 -2.63 2.32 -40.80
C LEU A 128 -2.17 2.11 -42.25
N THR A 129 -3.07 1.68 -43.13
CA THR A 129 -2.73 1.38 -44.53
C THR A 129 -2.35 2.63 -45.33
N ASP A 130 -3.00 3.77 -45.08
CA ASP A 130 -2.68 5.06 -45.73
C ASP A 130 -1.28 5.56 -45.37
N ASN A 131 -0.75 5.10 -44.23
CA ASN A 131 0.61 5.37 -43.78
C ASN A 131 1.59 4.22 -44.09
N GLY A 132 1.22 3.29 -44.97
CA GLY A 132 2.08 2.20 -45.44
C GLY A 132 2.14 0.97 -44.52
N ILE A 133 1.37 0.94 -43.43
CA ILE A 133 1.37 -0.17 -42.47
C ILE A 133 0.28 -1.16 -42.85
N SER A 134 0.66 -2.26 -43.49
CA SER A 134 -0.28 -3.28 -44.00
C SER A 134 -0.30 -4.56 -43.19
N ASN A 135 0.69 -4.78 -42.32
CA ASN A 135 0.87 -6.00 -41.53
C ASN A 135 0.29 -5.92 -40.11
N VAL A 136 -0.48 -4.86 -39.81
CA VAL A 136 -1.08 -4.60 -38.49
C VAL A 136 -2.59 -4.49 -38.62
N HIS A 137 -3.33 -5.16 -37.74
CA HIS A 137 -4.79 -5.09 -37.68
C HIS A 137 -5.28 -4.34 -36.43
N VAL A 138 -6.56 -4.00 -36.42
CA VAL A 138 -7.22 -3.32 -35.30
C VAL A 138 -8.23 -4.26 -34.68
N GLU A 139 -8.20 -4.36 -33.35
CA GLU A 139 -9.22 -5.06 -32.58
C GLU A 139 -9.73 -4.16 -31.46
N ILE A 140 -11.05 -4.11 -31.28
CA ILE A 140 -11.72 -3.30 -30.25
C ILE A 140 -12.28 -4.23 -29.18
N ARG A 141 -11.96 -3.94 -27.92
CA ARG A 141 -12.44 -4.69 -26.75
C ARG A 141 -13.19 -3.80 -25.77
N GLN A 142 -14.09 -4.41 -25.00
CA GLN A 142 -14.61 -3.78 -23.81
C GLN A 142 -13.53 -3.79 -22.72
N SER A 143 -13.05 -2.61 -22.34
CA SER A 143 -11.97 -2.42 -21.37
C SER A 143 -11.97 -0.96 -20.90
N GLU A 144 -11.74 -0.74 -19.60
CA GLU A 144 -11.61 0.59 -19.02
C GLU A 144 -10.21 0.76 -18.43
N ALA A 145 -9.47 1.74 -18.92
CA ALA A 145 -8.18 2.10 -18.34
C ALA A 145 -8.40 2.74 -16.98
N THR A 146 -7.79 2.17 -15.94
CA THR A 146 -7.89 2.70 -14.58
C THR A 146 -6.55 3.32 -14.18
N LEU A 147 -6.60 4.53 -13.60
CA LEU A 147 -5.44 5.12 -12.93
C LEU A 147 -5.38 4.56 -11.53
N HIS A 148 -4.41 3.68 -11.25
CA HIS A 148 -4.21 3.19 -9.91
C HIS A 148 -3.66 4.32 -9.01
N THR A 149 -4.40 4.64 -7.96
CA THR A 149 -3.94 5.50 -6.86
C THR A 149 -2.62 5.00 -6.26
N ARG A 150 -1.61 5.87 -6.25
CA ARG A 150 -0.31 5.58 -5.66
C ARG A 150 -0.26 6.04 -4.22
N LEU A 151 0.53 5.35 -3.40
CA LEU A 151 0.89 5.92 -2.10
C LEU A 151 1.73 7.17 -2.29
N TYR A 152 1.52 8.14 -1.43
CA TYR A 152 2.24 9.41 -1.45
C TYR A 152 3.67 9.23 -0.92
N LYS A 153 4.53 10.19 -1.26
CA LYS A 153 5.80 10.35 -0.52
C LYS A 153 5.53 11.00 0.82
N PRO A 154 6.27 10.63 1.88
CA PRO A 154 6.32 11.48 3.05
C PRO A 154 6.86 12.86 2.68
N ILE A 155 6.18 13.89 3.18
CA ILE A 155 6.49 15.30 2.87
C ILE A 155 7.15 16.00 4.05
N ARG A 156 7.84 17.11 3.82
CA ARG A 156 8.51 17.88 4.89
C ARG A 156 7.51 18.49 5.87
N THR A 157 7.93 18.65 7.13
CA THR A 157 7.09 19.20 8.22
C THR A 157 6.61 20.62 7.97
N THR A 158 7.31 21.36 7.11
CA THR A 158 6.90 22.71 6.67
C THR A 158 5.64 22.71 5.80
N LYS A 159 5.19 21.54 5.31
CA LYS A 159 3.94 21.43 4.55
C LYS A 159 2.79 21.22 5.54
N PRO A 160 1.71 22.03 5.49
CA PRO A 160 0.59 21.91 6.42
C PRO A 160 -0.06 20.52 6.45
N THR A 161 -0.03 19.81 5.32
CA THR A 161 -0.63 18.48 5.16
C THR A 161 0.25 17.33 5.68
N ALA A 162 1.41 17.62 6.28
CA ALA A 162 2.43 16.61 6.62
C ALA A 162 1.91 15.50 7.53
N GLN A 163 1.08 15.85 8.51
CA GLN A 163 0.48 14.89 9.43
C GLN A 163 -0.71 14.17 8.80
N ALA A 164 -1.60 14.91 8.14
CA ALA A 164 -2.81 14.38 7.50
C ALA A 164 -2.52 13.37 6.38
N ILE A 165 -1.46 13.59 5.60
CA ILE A 165 -1.12 12.72 4.47
C ILE A 165 -0.45 11.42 4.89
N GLU A 166 0.18 11.38 6.08
CA GLU A 166 1.08 10.30 6.53
C GLU A 166 0.50 8.89 6.37
N PRO A 167 -0.77 8.60 6.76
CA PRO A 167 -1.36 7.28 6.61
C PRO A 167 -1.48 6.80 5.15
N PHE A 168 -1.40 7.72 4.18
CA PHE A 168 -1.47 7.46 2.74
C PHE A 168 -0.08 7.45 2.09
N THR A 169 1.00 7.57 2.88
CA THR A 169 2.38 7.59 2.37
C THR A 169 3.06 6.24 2.46
N THR A 170 4.19 6.05 1.77
CA THR A 170 4.98 4.81 1.82
C THR A 170 5.75 4.61 3.14
N THR A 171 5.54 5.42 4.16
CA THR A 171 6.13 5.15 5.48
C THR A 171 5.50 3.91 6.09
N LEU A 172 6.24 3.19 6.93
CA LEU A 172 5.67 2.08 7.67
C LEU A 172 4.63 2.59 8.65
N SER A 173 3.79 1.67 9.15
CA SER A 173 2.49 1.93 9.78
C SER A 173 1.30 1.98 8.81
N LEU A 174 1.44 1.37 7.63
CA LEU A 174 0.34 1.22 6.67
C LEU A 174 -0.83 0.48 7.33
N PRO A 175 -2.00 1.10 7.52
CA PRO A 175 -3.17 0.38 8.01
C PRO A 175 -3.65 -0.54 6.90
N ILE A 176 -3.83 -1.82 7.21
CA ILE A 176 -4.16 -2.83 6.21
C ILE A 176 -5.25 -3.77 6.71
N CYS A 177 -5.98 -4.37 5.76
CA CYS A 177 -6.94 -5.44 6.03
C CYS A 177 -7.03 -6.40 4.84
N GLY A 178 -7.61 -7.57 5.07
CA GLY A 178 -8.00 -8.46 3.97
C GLY A 178 -9.21 -7.90 3.22
N ALA A 179 -9.22 -8.03 1.89
CA ALA A 179 -10.34 -7.57 1.05
C ALA A 179 -11.69 -8.24 1.40
N ASP A 180 -11.65 -9.43 1.99
CA ASP A 180 -12.78 -10.24 2.46
C ASP A 180 -13.13 -9.99 3.94
N THR A 181 -12.29 -9.25 4.68
CA THR A 181 -12.43 -8.99 6.11
C THR A 181 -12.08 -7.53 6.43
N THR A 182 -12.76 -6.58 5.78
CA THR A 182 -12.48 -5.13 5.92
C THR A 182 -12.70 -4.59 7.33
N ASN A 183 -13.43 -5.32 8.17
CA ASN A 183 -13.64 -5.03 9.59
C ASN A 183 -12.49 -5.50 10.50
N MET A 184 -11.54 -6.29 9.98
CA MET A 184 -10.38 -6.79 10.70
C MET A 184 -9.14 -6.07 10.22
N GLU A 185 -8.74 -5.05 10.98
CA GLU A 185 -7.64 -4.19 10.61
C GLU A 185 -6.38 -4.51 11.40
N GLY A 186 -5.25 -4.26 10.76
CA GLY A 186 -3.92 -4.33 11.35
C GLY A 186 -3.01 -3.32 10.67
N THR A 187 -1.72 -3.52 10.85
CA THR A 187 -0.68 -2.61 10.40
C THR A 187 0.42 -3.37 9.68
N GLY A 188 0.92 -2.83 8.57
CA GLY A 188 2.12 -3.30 7.89
C GLY A 188 3.36 -3.11 8.75
N GLY A 189 4.16 -4.16 8.90
CA GLY A 189 5.35 -4.17 9.75
C GLY A 189 6.56 -3.57 9.07
N PHE A 190 7.18 -4.31 8.15
CA PHE A 190 8.38 -3.85 7.45
C PHE A 190 8.42 -4.39 6.02
N PHE A 191 9.01 -3.61 5.12
CA PHE A 191 9.26 -4.06 3.76
C PHE A 191 10.55 -4.88 3.65
N PHE A 192 10.61 -5.78 2.68
CA PHE A 192 11.85 -6.40 2.26
C PHE A 192 11.86 -6.64 0.75
N THR A 193 13.05 -6.73 0.17
CA THR A 193 13.25 -7.24 -1.19
C THR A 193 13.96 -8.60 -1.11
N ASP A 194 13.80 -9.40 -2.16
CA ASP A 194 14.53 -10.66 -2.30
C ASP A 194 15.39 -10.60 -3.58
N PRO A 195 16.73 -10.73 -3.50
CA PRO A 195 17.58 -10.76 -4.68
C PRO A 195 17.22 -11.86 -5.70
N GLN A 196 16.49 -12.90 -5.29
CA GLN A 196 15.97 -13.96 -6.17
C GLN A 196 14.75 -13.50 -6.98
N CYS A 197 14.11 -12.41 -6.56
CA CYS A 197 12.91 -11.83 -7.16
C CYS A 197 13.14 -10.33 -7.42
N PRO A 198 14.04 -9.96 -8.36
CA PRO A 198 14.41 -8.57 -8.60
C PRO A 198 13.20 -7.70 -8.98
N GLY A 199 13.17 -6.46 -8.47
CA GLY A 199 12.09 -5.51 -8.71
C GLY A 199 10.80 -5.77 -7.92
N LYS A 200 10.72 -6.86 -7.14
CA LYS A 200 9.57 -7.14 -6.26
C LYS A 200 9.80 -6.55 -4.86
N LEU A 201 8.75 -5.93 -4.32
CA LEU A 201 8.70 -5.43 -2.95
C LEU A 201 7.71 -6.26 -2.15
N TYR A 202 8.12 -6.70 -0.96
CA TYR A 202 7.28 -7.46 -0.06
C TYR A 202 7.06 -6.69 1.24
N LEU A 203 5.90 -6.88 1.87
CA LEU A 203 5.56 -6.34 3.19
C LEU A 203 5.22 -7.49 4.15
N VAL A 204 5.82 -7.48 5.34
CA VAL A 204 5.51 -8.40 6.43
C VAL A 204 4.48 -7.78 7.35
N THR A 205 3.49 -8.56 7.78
CA THR A 205 2.52 -8.20 8.84
C THR A 205 2.19 -9.42 9.71
N ALA A 206 1.38 -9.25 10.74
CA ALA A 206 0.89 -10.35 11.57
C ALA A 206 -0.14 -11.20 10.78
N ARG A 207 -0.03 -12.53 10.84
CA ARG A 207 -0.92 -13.44 10.08
C ARG A 207 -2.37 -13.25 10.48
N HIS A 208 -2.67 -13.12 11.77
CA HIS A 208 -4.06 -13.01 12.25
C HIS A 208 -4.80 -11.77 11.75
N VAL A 209 -4.10 -10.76 11.23
CA VAL A 209 -4.71 -9.59 10.56
C VAL A 209 -5.39 -10.01 9.26
N LEU A 210 -4.78 -10.94 8.52
CA LEU A 210 -5.29 -11.40 7.22
C LEU A 210 -6.03 -12.75 7.31
N PHE A 211 -5.69 -13.57 8.30
CA PHE A 211 -6.24 -14.90 8.54
C PHE A 211 -6.63 -15.03 10.02
N HIS A 212 -7.69 -14.33 10.40
CA HIS A 212 -8.13 -14.30 11.79
C HIS A 212 -8.49 -15.71 12.28
N PRO A 213 -7.99 -16.16 13.45
CA PRO A 213 -8.21 -17.52 13.97
C PRO A 213 -9.68 -17.91 14.13
N ASP A 214 -10.56 -16.93 14.38
CA ASP A 214 -11.99 -17.17 14.56
C ASP A 214 -12.79 -17.14 13.24
N LEU A 215 -12.21 -16.62 12.16
CA LEU A 215 -12.88 -16.46 10.87
C LEU A 215 -12.35 -17.41 9.79
N THR A 216 -11.14 -17.95 9.99
CA THR A 216 -10.44 -18.73 8.97
C THR A 216 -9.84 -20.00 9.57
N THR A 217 -9.70 -21.04 8.75
CA THR A 217 -9.00 -22.27 9.16
C THR A 217 -7.51 -21.99 9.34
N ASN A 218 -6.87 -22.71 10.27
CA ASN A 218 -5.42 -22.58 10.51
C ASN A 218 -4.61 -23.36 9.48
N GLU A 219 -4.76 -23.01 8.21
CA GLU A 219 -4.02 -23.57 7.09
C GLU A 219 -2.89 -22.63 6.66
N ALA A 220 -1.88 -23.22 6.02
CA ALA A 220 -0.83 -22.44 5.39
C ALA A 220 -1.37 -21.90 4.07
N HIS A 221 -1.09 -20.64 3.78
CA HIS A 221 -1.38 -20.01 2.51
C HIS A 221 -0.09 -19.88 1.70
N VAL A 222 -0.11 -20.36 0.47
CA VAL A 222 0.95 -20.12 -0.52
C VAL A 222 0.24 -19.79 -1.82
N ALA A 223 0.47 -18.59 -2.36
CA ALA A 223 -0.06 -18.24 -3.67
C ALA A 223 0.59 -19.17 -4.71
N ARG A 224 -0.18 -20.12 -5.25
CA ARG A 224 0.21 -20.88 -6.45
C ARG A 224 0.03 -19.97 -7.66
N PHE A 225 0.74 -20.27 -8.75
CA PHE A 225 0.90 -19.51 -10.00
C PHE A 225 -0.40 -19.12 -10.77
N SER A 226 -1.57 -19.02 -10.15
CA SER A 226 -2.80 -18.51 -10.76
C SER A 226 -3.28 -17.22 -10.07
N SER A 227 -3.44 -16.17 -10.88
CA SER A 227 -3.83 -14.81 -10.48
C SER A 227 -5.25 -14.69 -9.91
N GLN A 228 -6.11 -15.71 -10.07
CA GLN A 228 -7.52 -15.67 -9.65
C GLN A 228 -7.77 -16.04 -8.16
N ALA A 229 -6.79 -16.62 -7.44
CA ALA A 229 -6.97 -17.05 -6.04
C ALA A 229 -6.13 -16.28 -5.01
N ALA A 230 -5.47 -15.18 -5.41
CA ALA A 230 -4.60 -14.42 -4.53
C ALA A 230 -5.43 -13.56 -3.55
N LYS A 231 -5.27 -13.79 -2.24
CA LYS A 231 -5.93 -12.99 -1.20
C LYS A 231 -5.45 -11.54 -1.27
N LYS A 232 -6.33 -10.64 -1.73
CA LYS A 232 -6.04 -9.21 -1.88
C LYS A 232 -5.95 -8.53 -0.51
N VAL A 233 -5.08 -7.53 -0.42
CA VAL A 233 -4.88 -6.71 0.77
C VAL A 233 -5.20 -5.26 0.44
N PHE A 234 -6.04 -4.64 1.25
CA PHE A 234 -6.41 -3.23 1.12
C PHE A 234 -5.58 -2.35 2.07
N LEU A 235 -5.31 -1.12 1.64
CA LEU A 235 -4.93 0.00 2.50
C LEU A 235 -6.21 0.54 3.14
N PHE A 236 -6.29 0.44 4.46
CA PHE A 236 -7.48 0.69 5.29
C PHE A 236 -8.62 -0.32 5.10
N GLY A 237 -9.32 -0.61 6.20
CA GLY A 237 -10.71 -1.02 6.13
C GLY A 237 -11.62 0.20 5.96
N ASP A 238 -12.89 -0.04 5.61
CA ASP A 238 -13.85 1.03 5.31
C ASP A 238 -14.00 2.01 6.49
N ALA A 239 -14.00 1.48 7.72
CA ALA A 239 -14.10 2.26 8.94
C ALA A 239 -12.84 3.10 9.20
N ALA A 240 -11.63 2.53 9.01
CA ALA A 240 -10.40 3.32 9.15
C ALA A 240 -10.29 4.42 8.10
N LEU A 241 -10.62 4.14 6.83
CA LEU A 241 -10.55 5.15 5.78
C LEU A 241 -11.47 6.32 6.10
N LYS A 242 -12.72 6.04 6.48
CA LYS A 242 -13.67 7.05 6.93
C LYS A 242 -13.13 7.86 8.10
N LYS A 243 -12.56 7.20 9.12
CA LYS A 243 -11.95 7.87 10.27
C LYS A 243 -10.78 8.78 9.87
N ARG A 244 -10.00 8.42 8.85
CA ARG A 244 -8.91 9.28 8.32
C ARG A 244 -9.46 10.49 7.58
N ILE A 245 -10.49 10.33 6.76
CA ILE A 245 -11.18 11.45 6.10
C ILE A 245 -11.76 12.41 7.15
N GLU A 246 -12.44 11.89 8.17
CA GLU A 246 -12.98 12.68 9.29
C GLU A 246 -11.88 13.42 10.06
N ALA A 247 -10.70 12.81 10.24
CA ALA A 247 -9.57 13.46 10.89
C ALA A 247 -9.06 14.68 10.08
N ILE A 248 -9.00 14.57 8.74
CA ILE A 248 -8.62 15.70 7.87
C ILE A 248 -9.66 16.83 7.97
N GLN A 249 -10.95 16.48 7.95
CA GLN A 249 -12.04 17.44 8.14
C GLN A 249 -11.95 18.14 9.49
N SER A 250 -11.67 17.39 10.56
CA SER A 250 -11.47 17.93 11.90
C SER A 250 -10.27 18.88 11.98
N GLU A 251 -9.17 18.58 11.29
CA GLU A 251 -8.01 19.47 11.21
C GLU A 251 -8.36 20.78 10.51
N ILE A 252 -9.13 20.74 9.41
CA ILE A 252 -9.63 21.93 8.72
C ILE A 252 -10.48 22.79 9.65
N SER A 253 -11.49 22.20 10.31
CA SER A 253 -12.35 22.92 11.26
C SER A 253 -11.55 23.51 12.43
N GLY A 254 -10.52 22.81 12.89
CA GLY A 254 -9.60 23.32 13.92
C GLY A 254 -8.87 24.60 13.47
N LYS A 255 -8.41 24.66 12.21
CA LYS A 255 -7.81 25.88 11.65
C LYS A 255 -8.80 27.02 11.48
N GLU A 256 -10.05 26.72 11.12
CA GLU A 256 -11.12 27.74 11.03
C GLU A 256 -11.49 28.32 12.41
N ILE A 257 -11.48 27.50 13.46
CA ILE A 257 -11.62 27.98 14.85
C ILE A 257 -10.45 28.90 15.22
N LEU A 258 -9.22 28.50 14.89
CA LEU A 258 -8.04 29.34 15.13
C LEU A 258 -8.15 30.70 14.43
N LEU A 259 -8.58 30.75 13.17
CA LEU A 259 -8.79 32.02 12.46
C LEU A 259 -9.80 32.94 13.16
N ARG A 260 -10.88 32.38 13.72
CA ARG A 260 -11.85 33.17 14.50
C ARG A 260 -11.24 33.71 15.79
N GLN A 261 -10.43 32.91 16.48
CA GLN A 261 -9.70 33.35 17.67
C GLN A 261 -8.69 34.46 17.34
N LEU A 262 -7.93 34.31 16.24
CA LEU A 262 -6.97 35.29 15.77
C LEU A 262 -7.63 36.62 15.41
N ALA A 263 -8.81 36.59 14.77
CA ALA A 263 -9.59 37.80 14.51
C ALA A 263 -10.03 38.50 15.80
N ALA A 264 -10.42 37.75 16.84
CA ALA A 264 -10.76 38.31 18.15
C ALA A 264 -9.54 38.95 18.84
N ARG A 265 -8.37 38.27 18.81
CA ARG A 265 -7.09 38.82 19.33
C ARG A 265 -6.73 40.14 18.64
N MET A 266 -6.94 40.25 17.32
CA MET A 266 -6.69 41.49 16.57
C MET A 266 -7.61 42.65 17.00
N GLN A 267 -8.87 42.35 17.36
CA GLN A 267 -9.82 43.36 17.86
C GLN A 267 -9.44 43.85 19.27
N GLU A 268 -8.90 42.99 20.12
CA GLU A 268 -8.51 43.37 21.49
C GLU A 268 -7.39 44.42 21.51
N VAL A 269 -6.49 44.39 20.51
CA VAL A 269 -5.38 45.34 20.37
C VAL A 269 -5.71 46.52 19.43
N GLU A 270 -6.96 46.66 18.98
CA GLU A 270 -7.37 47.76 18.10
C GLU A 270 -7.29 49.10 18.83
N GLY A 271 -6.60 50.07 18.23
CA GLY A 271 -6.42 51.42 18.80
C GLY A 271 -5.39 51.54 19.92
N GLN A 272 -4.69 50.46 20.26
CA GLN A 272 -3.52 50.47 21.15
C GLN A 272 -2.26 50.82 20.35
N ASP A 273 -1.28 51.52 20.92
CA ASP A 273 -0.07 51.96 20.20
C ASP A 273 1.17 51.76 21.08
N ASP A 274 1.26 50.57 21.66
CA ASP A 274 2.35 50.10 22.50
C ASP A 274 3.02 48.86 21.90
N GLU A 275 4.23 48.56 22.41
CA GLU A 275 5.08 47.48 21.90
C GLU A 275 4.40 46.12 21.98
N ASP A 276 3.64 45.84 23.05
CA ASP A 276 2.93 44.58 23.23
C ASP A 276 1.83 44.41 22.15
N ALA A 277 1.09 45.48 21.84
CA ALA A 277 0.09 45.49 20.78
C ALA A 277 0.70 45.26 19.38
N ASP A 278 1.89 45.80 19.11
CA ASP A 278 2.59 45.58 17.83
C ASP A 278 3.13 44.14 17.69
N GLU A 279 3.69 43.57 18.76
CA GLU A 279 4.10 42.17 18.79
C GLU A 279 2.93 41.22 18.56
N GLU A 280 1.79 41.49 19.20
CA GLU A 280 0.57 40.71 19.06
C GLU A 280 0.02 40.75 17.62
N ARG A 281 -0.02 41.95 16.99
CA ARG A 281 -0.43 42.10 15.57
C ARG A 281 0.47 41.28 14.65
N ALA A 282 1.78 41.33 14.87
CA ALA A 282 2.75 40.59 14.05
C ALA A 282 2.57 39.06 14.20
N ASP A 283 2.35 38.57 15.42
CA ASP A 283 2.04 37.15 15.67
C ASP A 283 0.74 36.71 15.02
N VAL A 284 -0.31 37.53 15.14
CA VAL A 284 -1.63 37.25 14.57
C VAL A 284 -1.55 37.18 13.05
N LEU A 285 -0.94 38.17 12.38
CA LEU A 285 -0.82 38.19 10.91
C LEU A 285 -0.04 36.97 10.39
N ARG A 286 1.05 36.60 11.07
CA ARG A 286 1.83 35.39 10.73
C ARG A 286 0.97 34.12 10.86
N SER A 287 0.31 33.96 12.01
CA SER A 287 -0.51 32.79 12.31
C SER A 287 -1.73 32.67 11.39
N GLU A 288 -2.33 33.80 11.01
CA GLU A 288 -3.48 33.87 10.11
C GLU A 288 -3.09 33.38 8.70
N GLU A 289 -1.96 33.87 8.18
CA GLU A 289 -1.43 33.46 6.88
C GLU A 289 -1.08 31.96 6.85
N GLU A 290 -0.48 31.43 7.92
CA GLU A 290 -0.20 30.00 8.06
C GLU A 290 -1.49 29.16 8.10
N ALA A 291 -2.50 29.59 8.86
CA ALA A 291 -3.78 28.90 8.97
C ALA A 291 -4.56 28.90 7.64
N LYS A 292 -4.60 30.04 6.92
CA LYS A 292 -5.24 30.12 5.59
C LYS A 292 -4.56 29.19 4.58
N LYS A 293 -3.22 29.21 4.52
CA LYS A 293 -2.45 28.27 3.68
C LYS A 293 -2.73 26.82 4.04
N ALA A 294 -2.84 26.51 5.34
CA ALA A 294 -3.15 25.17 5.80
C ALA A 294 -4.53 24.71 5.35
N ILE A 295 -5.57 25.54 5.50
CA ILE A 295 -6.94 25.22 5.08
C ILE A 295 -7.00 24.92 3.58
N VAL A 296 -6.37 25.74 2.74
CA VAL A 296 -6.33 25.50 1.28
C VAL A 296 -5.65 24.16 0.96
N ALA A 297 -4.50 23.89 1.60
CA ALA A 297 -3.75 22.66 1.37
C ALA A 297 -4.49 21.41 1.87
N LEU A 298 -5.14 21.48 3.04
CA LEU A 298 -5.91 20.39 3.63
C LEU A 298 -7.19 20.11 2.84
N ASN A 299 -7.91 21.13 2.37
CA ASN A 299 -9.06 20.95 1.48
C ASN A 299 -8.66 20.25 0.17
N LYS A 300 -7.51 20.64 -0.41
CA LYS A 300 -6.97 19.94 -1.59
C LYS A 300 -6.62 18.49 -1.28
N LEU A 301 -6.00 18.23 -0.13
CA LEU A 301 -5.68 16.87 0.29
C LEU A 301 -6.96 16.05 0.50
N LEU A 302 -7.96 16.60 1.19
CA LEU A 302 -9.25 15.95 1.43
C LEU A 302 -9.91 15.54 0.11
N HIS A 303 -9.99 16.48 -0.85
CA HIS A 303 -10.52 16.20 -2.17
C HIS A 303 -9.77 15.08 -2.89
N ASN A 304 -8.43 15.13 -2.87
CA ASN A 304 -7.61 14.09 -3.47
C ASN A 304 -7.82 12.74 -2.79
N VAL A 305 -7.75 12.65 -1.46
CA VAL A 305 -7.91 11.40 -0.70
C VAL A 305 -9.29 10.79 -0.94
N THR A 306 -10.35 11.60 -0.91
CA THR A 306 -11.71 11.11 -1.16
C THR A 306 -11.86 10.60 -2.59
N ARG A 307 -11.26 11.26 -3.58
CA ARG A 307 -11.27 10.78 -4.98
C ARG A 307 -10.43 9.52 -5.17
N ASP A 308 -9.22 9.52 -4.61
CA ASP A 308 -8.19 8.54 -4.89
C ASP A 308 -8.44 7.21 -4.17
N TRP A 309 -9.19 7.19 -3.07
CA TRP A 309 -9.43 5.98 -2.26
C TRP A 309 -10.92 5.61 -2.17
N ASP A 310 -11.74 6.03 -3.15
CA ASP A 310 -13.19 5.80 -3.16
C ASP A 310 -13.58 4.35 -3.54
N SER A 311 -12.68 3.63 -4.22
CA SER A 311 -12.98 2.31 -4.78
C SER A 311 -12.14 1.18 -4.13
N PRO A 312 -12.68 -0.04 -4.00
CA PRO A 312 -11.91 -1.21 -3.53
C PRO A 312 -10.68 -1.52 -4.39
N ALA A 313 -10.76 -1.26 -5.70
CA ALA A 313 -9.63 -1.42 -6.59
C ALA A 313 -8.50 -0.46 -6.20
N ASP A 314 -8.83 0.79 -5.87
CA ASP A 314 -7.85 1.79 -5.48
C ASP A 314 -7.25 1.57 -4.09
N CYS A 315 -8.02 0.98 -3.18
CA CYS A 315 -7.50 0.55 -1.88
C CYS A 315 -6.59 -0.67 -1.97
N THR A 316 -6.58 -1.44 -3.07
CA THR A 316 -5.74 -2.64 -3.17
C THR A 316 -4.25 -2.29 -3.29
N ILE A 317 -3.44 -2.71 -2.31
CA ILE A 317 -1.98 -2.45 -2.29
C ILE A 317 -1.14 -3.65 -2.69
N GLY A 318 -1.74 -4.84 -2.77
CA GLY A 318 -1.02 -6.07 -3.03
C GLY A 318 -1.83 -7.31 -2.69
N HIS A 319 -1.15 -8.45 -2.61
CA HIS A 319 -1.77 -9.73 -2.31
C HIS A 319 -0.85 -10.62 -1.48
N VAL A 320 -1.46 -11.53 -0.71
CA VAL A 320 -0.70 -12.46 0.14
C VAL A 320 -0.04 -13.54 -0.72
N VAL A 321 1.29 -13.65 -0.63
CA VAL A 321 2.08 -14.68 -1.30
C VAL A 321 2.44 -15.85 -0.38
N LEU A 322 2.61 -15.58 0.91
CA LEU A 322 2.91 -16.60 1.91
C LEU A 322 2.26 -16.25 3.25
N SER A 323 1.69 -17.24 3.92
CA SER A 323 1.44 -17.23 5.35
C SER A 323 1.59 -18.65 5.88
N PRO A 324 2.56 -18.95 6.75
CA PRO A 324 2.60 -20.22 7.46
C PRO A 324 1.32 -20.44 8.30
N ARG A 325 1.18 -21.64 8.86
CA ARG A 325 0.15 -21.90 9.87
C ARG A 325 0.46 -21.10 11.12
N LEU A 326 -0.57 -20.58 11.79
CA LEU A 326 -0.44 -20.03 13.13
C LEU A 326 0.10 -21.12 14.05
N GLY A 327 1.29 -20.89 14.59
CA GLY A 327 1.99 -21.83 15.46
C GLY A 327 2.36 -21.20 16.80
N PHE A 328 2.44 -22.00 17.85
CA PHE A 328 2.83 -21.55 19.19
C PHE A 328 4.03 -22.33 19.69
N SER A 329 4.94 -21.68 20.41
CA SER A 329 6.21 -22.28 20.84
C SER A 329 7.06 -22.81 19.67
N VAL A 330 7.15 -22.06 18.57
CA VAL A 330 7.91 -22.43 17.38
C VAL A 330 9.40 -22.09 17.54
N GLY A 331 10.26 -23.02 17.09
CA GLY A 331 11.71 -22.88 17.15
C GLY A 331 12.30 -23.02 18.55
N VAL A 332 13.61 -22.87 18.66
CA VAL A 332 14.36 -23.00 19.92
C VAL A 332 13.90 -21.96 20.95
N ASP A 333 13.58 -20.76 20.46
CA ASP A 333 13.17 -19.62 21.27
C ASP A 333 11.70 -19.64 21.69
N GLN A 334 10.90 -20.53 21.09
CA GLN A 334 9.48 -20.77 21.39
C GLN A 334 8.59 -19.54 21.16
N TYR A 335 8.82 -18.80 20.08
CA TYR A 335 7.98 -17.67 19.67
C TYR A 335 6.67 -18.13 19.03
N THR A 336 5.72 -17.20 18.89
CA THR A 336 4.53 -17.42 18.05
C THR A 336 4.89 -17.26 16.58
N GLU A 337 4.48 -18.22 15.76
CA GLU A 337 4.54 -18.12 14.30
C GLU A 337 3.26 -17.46 13.80
N ASP A 338 3.26 -16.13 13.79
CA ASP A 338 2.11 -15.29 13.43
C ASP A 338 2.54 -14.18 12.46
N TRP A 339 2.87 -14.55 11.23
CA TRP A 339 3.32 -13.62 10.20
C TRP A 339 2.83 -14.01 8.81
N ALA A 340 2.63 -13.02 7.95
CA ALA A 340 2.28 -13.18 6.55
C ALA A 340 3.10 -12.22 5.67
N VAL A 341 3.28 -12.60 4.41
CA VAL A 341 4.02 -11.85 3.39
C VAL A 341 3.06 -11.43 2.29
N ILE A 342 3.08 -10.14 2.02
CA ILE A 342 2.29 -9.48 0.97
C ILE A 342 3.26 -9.08 -0.13
N GLU A 343 3.02 -9.48 -1.37
CA GLU A 343 3.68 -8.87 -2.53
C GLU A 343 2.96 -7.56 -2.86
N ILE A 344 3.71 -6.47 -2.81
CA ILE A 344 3.20 -5.12 -3.06
C ILE A 344 3.05 -4.90 -4.56
N ASP A 345 1.91 -4.34 -4.95
CA ASP A 345 1.67 -3.90 -6.31
C ASP A 345 2.60 -2.73 -6.65
N ARG A 346 3.45 -2.94 -7.66
CA ARG A 346 4.45 -1.97 -8.12
C ARG A 346 3.82 -0.71 -8.71
N THR A 347 2.55 -0.76 -9.12
CA THR A 347 1.82 0.44 -9.54
C THR A 347 1.49 1.34 -8.35
N ARG A 348 1.46 0.80 -7.12
CA ARG A 348 1.15 1.51 -5.87
C ARG A 348 2.41 2.04 -5.18
N ILE A 349 3.47 1.23 -5.18
CA ILE A 349 4.78 1.58 -4.61
C ILE A 349 5.89 1.20 -5.60
N ASP A 350 6.54 2.22 -6.15
CA ASP A 350 7.67 2.12 -7.08
C ASP A 350 8.93 2.80 -6.52
N ASN A 351 10.00 2.84 -7.30
CA ASN A 351 11.22 3.54 -6.91
C ASN A 351 11.07 5.06 -6.84
N THR A 352 10.00 5.59 -7.44
CA THR A 352 9.74 7.02 -7.40
C THR A 352 9.21 7.38 -6.04
N ASN A 353 8.24 6.66 -5.46
CA ASN A 353 7.59 7.04 -4.19
C ASN A 353 8.14 6.34 -2.94
N PHE A 354 8.83 5.21 -3.07
CA PHE A 354 9.41 4.49 -1.94
C PHE A 354 10.60 5.24 -1.30
N VAL A 355 10.63 5.34 0.03
CA VAL A 355 11.66 6.08 0.79
C VAL A 355 12.52 5.22 1.73
N ALA A 356 12.52 3.90 1.52
CA ALA A 356 13.02 2.88 2.44
C ALA A 356 12.13 2.67 3.68
N ASN A 357 12.42 1.62 4.44
CA ASN A 357 11.79 1.35 5.74
C ASN A 357 12.04 2.51 6.71
N CYS A 358 10.98 3.22 7.08
CA CYS A 358 11.02 4.29 8.07
C CYS A 358 9.65 4.47 8.74
N ILE A 359 9.67 4.94 9.98
CA ILE A 359 8.48 5.43 10.69
C ILE A 359 8.50 6.96 10.66
N ASP A 360 7.36 7.57 10.34
CA ASP A 360 7.17 9.01 10.55
C ASP A 360 6.91 9.27 12.05
N LEU A 361 7.73 10.09 12.69
CA LEU A 361 7.55 10.47 14.10
C LEU A 361 6.44 11.51 14.29
N GLY A 362 5.87 12.06 13.22
CA GLY A 362 4.76 13.02 13.26
C GLY A 362 5.02 14.25 14.13
N THR A 363 3.95 14.90 14.54
CA THR A 363 3.96 16.14 15.34
C THR A 363 3.07 16.05 16.58
N SER A 364 2.47 14.89 16.84
CA SER A 364 1.53 14.69 17.95
C SER A 364 2.20 14.70 19.33
N ILE A 365 3.47 14.32 19.41
CA ILE A 365 4.28 14.40 20.64
C ILE A 365 5.30 15.51 20.44
N PRO A 366 5.34 16.55 21.32
CA PRO A 366 6.36 17.59 21.25
C PRO A 366 7.77 17.01 21.24
N ILE A 367 8.68 17.55 20.43
CA ILE A 367 10.05 17.01 20.26
C ILE A 367 10.80 16.91 21.59
N SER A 368 10.64 17.91 22.46
CA SER A 368 11.26 17.92 23.80
C SER A 368 10.72 16.78 24.68
N GLU A 369 9.41 16.55 24.67
CA GLU A 369 8.76 15.45 25.39
C GLU A 369 9.14 14.09 24.80
N PHE A 370 9.17 13.98 23.47
CA PHE A 370 9.60 12.75 22.80
C PHE A 370 11.03 12.40 23.20
N THR A 371 11.93 13.39 23.11
CA THR A 371 13.35 13.22 23.41
C THR A 371 13.56 12.87 24.88
N SER A 372 12.84 13.51 25.81
CA SER A 372 12.94 13.18 27.23
C SER A 372 12.42 11.78 27.55
N LYS A 373 11.37 11.31 26.85
CA LYS A 373 10.90 9.92 26.96
C LYS A 373 11.94 8.91 26.46
N MET A 374 12.71 9.23 25.42
CA MET A 374 13.79 8.36 24.94
C MET A 374 15.02 8.33 25.87
N TYR A 375 15.17 9.34 26.74
CA TYR A 375 16.23 9.44 27.74
C TYR A 375 15.67 9.63 29.14
N PRO A 376 15.04 8.59 29.71
CA PRO A 376 14.39 8.72 31.01
C PRO A 376 15.37 8.98 32.17
N HIS A 377 16.67 8.77 31.97
CA HIS A 377 17.70 9.03 32.98
C HIS A 377 18.78 10.03 32.48
N PRO A 378 19.18 11.05 33.28
CA PRO A 378 20.13 12.09 32.85
C PRO A 378 21.53 11.59 32.46
N ALA A 379 21.96 10.45 33.01
CA ALA A 379 23.26 9.84 32.68
C ALA A 379 23.23 9.02 31.38
N ASN A 380 22.06 8.87 30.73
CA ASN A 380 21.97 8.13 29.48
C ASN A 380 22.76 8.83 28.37
N PRO A 381 23.45 8.07 27.50
CA PRO A 381 24.08 8.65 26.33
C PRO A 381 23.03 9.23 25.39
N THR A 382 23.36 10.33 24.70
CA THR A 382 22.50 10.97 23.70
C THR A 382 22.50 10.21 22.36
N SER A 383 22.08 8.95 22.39
CA SER A 383 22.05 8.02 21.24
C SER A 383 20.92 8.28 20.22
N PHE A 384 19.71 8.63 20.66
CA PHE A 384 18.59 9.10 19.84
C PHE A 384 18.75 10.57 19.39
N LYS A 385 18.79 10.78 18.07
CA LYS A 385 18.70 12.13 17.48
C LYS A 385 17.38 12.24 16.74
N TYR A 386 16.50 13.13 17.19
CA TYR A 386 15.24 13.37 16.49
C TYR A 386 15.54 13.83 15.06
N PRO A 387 15.14 13.07 14.02
CA PRO A 387 15.47 13.43 12.64
C PRO A 387 14.79 14.75 12.27
N GLY A 388 15.54 15.70 11.68
CA GLY A 388 14.93 16.95 11.19
C GLY A 388 13.87 16.74 10.11
N SER A 389 13.90 15.58 9.44
CA SER A 389 12.88 15.14 8.49
C SER A 389 11.69 14.43 9.14
N ARG A 390 11.68 14.24 10.46
CA ARG A 390 10.81 13.37 11.28
C ARG A 390 10.74 11.88 10.88
N LEU A 391 11.42 11.48 9.80
CA LEU A 391 11.47 10.08 9.37
C LEU A 391 12.60 9.35 10.08
N LEU A 392 12.25 8.43 10.99
CA LEU A 392 13.20 7.54 11.63
C LEU A 392 13.41 6.30 10.76
N LYS A 393 14.52 6.29 10.02
CA LYS A 393 14.89 5.19 9.12
C LYS A 393 15.36 3.97 9.89
N PHE A 394 15.11 2.81 9.32
CA PHE A 394 15.56 1.57 9.91
C PHE A 394 17.05 1.39 9.68
N PHE A 395 17.72 0.89 10.70
CA PHE A 395 19.16 0.70 10.71
C PHE A 395 19.48 -0.51 11.57
N GLY A 396 19.58 -1.69 10.97
CA GLY A 396 19.94 -2.93 11.67
C GLY A 396 18.82 -3.55 12.52
N THR A 397 19.17 -4.59 13.28
CA THR A 397 18.28 -5.32 14.17
C THR A 397 18.83 -5.34 15.60
N ILE A 398 17.96 -5.58 16.57
CA ILE A 398 18.35 -5.81 17.98
C ILE A 398 18.44 -7.31 18.21
N PRO A 399 19.62 -7.87 18.55
CA PRO A 399 19.74 -9.27 18.90
C PRO A 399 18.88 -9.64 20.12
N ASP A 400 18.30 -10.84 20.13
CA ASP A 400 17.51 -11.35 21.27
C ASP A 400 18.28 -11.35 22.58
N SER A 401 19.59 -11.65 22.53
CA SER A 401 20.48 -11.59 23.68
C SER A 401 20.62 -10.18 24.24
N GLN A 402 20.61 -9.16 23.37
CA GLN A 402 20.64 -7.75 23.78
C GLN A 402 19.28 -7.29 24.32
N MET A 403 18.16 -7.77 23.75
CA MET A 403 16.82 -7.49 24.32
C MET A 403 16.70 -8.05 25.74
N GLY A 404 17.28 -9.23 26.00
CA GLY A 404 17.31 -9.82 27.34
C GLY A 404 18.38 -9.24 28.29
N SER A 405 19.37 -8.54 27.74
CA SER A 405 20.45 -7.91 28.52
C SER A 405 20.84 -6.56 27.90
N PRO A 406 20.08 -5.50 28.20
CA PRO A 406 20.35 -4.15 27.68
C PRO A 406 21.72 -3.61 28.11
N ASP A 407 22.20 -2.59 27.38
CA ASP A 407 23.43 -1.89 27.75
C ASP A 407 23.26 -1.22 29.13
N LYS A 408 24.22 -1.43 30.02
CA LYS A 408 24.23 -0.85 31.36
C LYS A 408 24.33 0.68 31.36
N LYS A 409 24.65 1.30 30.23
CA LYS A 409 24.68 2.76 30.05
C LYS A 409 23.31 3.35 29.73
N THR A 410 22.33 2.55 29.34
CA THR A 410 20.97 3.03 29.02
C THR A 410 20.03 2.59 30.12
N LEU A 411 19.65 3.53 30.99
CA LEU A 411 18.90 3.28 32.22
C LEU A 411 17.48 3.86 32.12
N ASP A 412 16.54 3.25 32.84
CA ASP A 412 15.21 3.82 33.07
C ASP A 412 15.19 4.75 34.30
N HIS A 413 14.00 5.24 34.69
CA HIS A 413 13.86 6.14 35.83
C HIS A 413 14.21 5.51 37.19
N ASN A 414 14.30 4.18 37.27
CA ASN A 414 14.68 3.43 38.46
C ASN A 414 16.16 3.03 38.46
N ASN A 415 16.95 3.48 37.48
CA ASN A 415 18.35 3.09 37.23
C ASN A 415 18.53 1.64 36.74
N ASP A 416 17.49 1.02 36.18
CA ASP A 416 17.58 -0.31 35.59
C ASP A 416 17.92 -0.25 34.10
N PRO A 417 18.82 -1.12 33.58
CA PRO A 417 19.12 -1.17 32.15
C PRO A 417 17.88 -1.43 31.30
N VAL A 418 17.64 -0.60 30.29
CA VAL A 418 16.43 -0.63 29.45
C VAL A 418 16.73 -0.32 27.99
N ILE A 419 15.92 -0.87 27.09
CA ILE A 419 15.83 -0.43 25.69
C ILE A 419 14.51 0.30 25.50
N MET A 420 14.60 1.61 25.26
CA MET A 420 13.45 2.43 24.85
C MET A 420 13.10 2.11 23.39
N VAL A 421 11.82 1.89 23.13
CA VAL A 421 11.32 1.52 21.80
C VAL A 421 10.17 2.41 21.36
N ILE A 422 10.06 2.56 20.04
CA ILE A 422 9.12 3.38 19.33
C ILE A 422 8.33 2.47 18.40
N LYS A 423 7.02 2.72 18.33
CA LYS A 423 6.12 2.13 17.34
C LYS A 423 5.26 3.24 16.79
N ARG A 424 4.91 3.15 15.51
CA ARG A 424 3.73 3.81 14.99
C ARG A 424 2.76 2.75 14.49
N GLY A 425 1.51 2.82 14.95
CA GLY A 425 0.49 1.83 14.63
C GLY A 425 -0.76 2.48 14.03
N GLY A 426 -1.53 1.70 13.28
CA GLY A 426 -2.73 2.16 12.60
C GLY A 426 -3.82 2.68 13.54
N ALA A 427 -3.86 2.22 14.80
CA ALA A 427 -4.86 2.62 15.78
C ALA A 427 -4.33 3.64 16.79
N SER A 428 -3.23 3.32 17.49
CA SER A 428 -2.70 4.18 18.57
C SER A 428 -1.79 5.31 18.08
N GLY A 429 -1.44 5.33 16.79
CA GLY A 429 -0.47 6.29 16.26
C GLY A 429 0.92 6.05 16.84
N LEU A 430 1.65 7.12 17.16
CA LEU A 430 3.01 7.05 17.69
C LEU A 430 3.01 6.80 19.19
N THR A 431 3.69 5.74 19.61
CA THR A 431 3.86 5.40 21.03
C THR A 431 5.32 5.09 21.35
N ILE A 432 5.69 5.36 22.61
CA ILE A 432 7.03 5.08 23.15
C ILE A 432 6.85 4.14 24.35
N GLY A 433 7.66 3.09 24.40
CA GLY A 433 7.60 2.06 25.43
C GLY A 433 8.99 1.56 25.82
N ARG A 434 8.99 0.55 26.68
CA ARG A 434 10.18 -0.10 27.24
C ARG A 434 10.12 -1.58 26.96
N LEU A 435 11.16 -2.14 26.37
CA LEU A 435 11.28 -3.60 26.27
C LEU A 435 11.46 -4.21 27.67
N ASN A 436 10.75 -5.30 27.92
CA ASN A 436 11.03 -6.15 29.06
C ASN A 436 12.24 -7.04 28.78
N THR A 437 13.13 -7.18 29.76
CA THR A 437 14.33 -8.01 29.65
C THR A 437 14.05 -9.50 29.87
N ILE A 438 12.90 -9.82 30.47
CA ILE A 438 12.46 -11.19 30.71
C ILE A 438 11.34 -11.53 29.72
N ARG A 439 11.49 -12.63 28.97
CA ARG A 439 10.45 -13.09 28.05
C ARG A 439 9.15 -13.41 28.80
N SER A 440 8.04 -12.92 28.27
CA SER A 440 6.72 -13.25 28.80
C SER A 440 6.27 -14.61 28.29
N PHE A 441 5.69 -15.41 29.19
CA PHE A 441 5.01 -16.64 28.80
C PHE A 441 3.54 -16.31 28.57
N VAL A 442 3.09 -16.40 27.33
CA VAL A 442 1.71 -16.10 26.94
C VAL A 442 0.99 -17.41 26.66
N ARG A 443 -0.29 -17.49 27.01
CA ARG A 443 -1.12 -18.66 26.74
C ARG A 443 -2.42 -18.24 26.07
N PHE A 444 -2.65 -18.75 24.87
CA PHE A 444 -3.85 -18.48 24.08
C PHE A 444 -4.85 -19.61 24.24
N TYR A 445 -6.12 -19.26 24.38
CA TYR A 445 -7.23 -20.19 24.47
C TYR A 445 -8.11 -20.03 23.25
N PHE A 446 -8.45 -21.16 22.62
CA PHE A 446 -9.35 -21.22 21.47
C PHE A 446 -10.48 -22.18 21.83
N GLU A 447 -11.68 -21.92 21.32
CA GLU A 447 -12.84 -22.74 21.61
C GLU A 447 -12.57 -24.22 21.29
N GLY A 448 -12.89 -25.09 22.24
CA GLY A 448 -12.69 -26.54 22.11
C GLY A 448 -11.24 -27.04 22.08
N LYS A 449 -10.23 -26.18 22.31
CA LYS A 449 -8.80 -26.55 22.27
C LYS A 449 -8.09 -26.29 23.60
N PRO A 450 -7.08 -27.11 23.97
CA PRO A 450 -6.26 -26.82 25.14
C PRO A 450 -5.47 -25.53 24.93
N GLY A 451 -5.30 -24.75 26.00
CA GLY A 451 -4.56 -23.48 25.92
C GLY A 451 -3.12 -23.68 25.48
N GLN A 452 -2.69 -22.97 24.44
CA GLN A 452 -1.38 -23.10 23.81
C GLN A 452 -0.43 -22.02 24.32
N ARG A 453 0.75 -22.44 24.75
CA ARG A 453 1.77 -21.56 25.35
C ARG A 453 2.77 -21.08 24.30
N THR A 454 3.27 -19.87 24.47
CA THR A 454 4.36 -19.29 23.68
C THR A 454 5.27 -18.43 24.57
N ARG A 455 6.32 -17.85 23.99
CA ARG A 455 7.19 -16.84 24.61
C ARG A 455 7.27 -15.62 23.71
N GLU A 456 7.11 -14.44 24.29
CA GLU A 456 7.15 -13.17 23.56
C GLU A 456 8.03 -12.14 24.28
N VAL A 457 8.48 -11.12 23.54
CA VAL A 457 9.10 -9.94 24.13
C VAL A 457 7.97 -8.99 24.53
N ALA A 458 7.85 -8.68 25.82
CA ALA A 458 6.87 -7.71 26.28
C ALA A 458 7.38 -6.28 26.10
N VAL A 459 6.45 -5.36 25.80
CA VAL A 459 6.66 -3.92 25.79
C VAL A 459 5.68 -3.29 26.76
N TYR A 460 6.20 -2.45 27.65
CA TYR A 460 5.42 -1.72 28.62
C TYR A 460 5.39 -0.22 28.31
N PRO A 461 4.33 0.50 28.70
CA PRO A 461 4.32 1.95 28.69
C PRO A 461 5.51 2.56 29.45
N CYS A 462 5.92 3.77 29.06
CA CYS A 462 7.02 4.48 29.72
C CYS A 462 6.72 4.75 31.21
N ASN A 463 5.50 5.18 31.52
CA ASN A 463 5.02 5.46 32.88
C ASN A 463 3.48 5.54 32.91
N SER A 464 2.90 5.76 34.09
CA SER A 464 1.45 5.86 34.30
C SER A 464 0.76 7.02 33.55
N LYS A 465 1.52 8.00 33.05
CA LYS A 465 1.00 9.14 32.29
C LYS A 465 1.12 8.95 30.77
N SER A 466 1.71 7.85 30.32
CA SER A 466 2.06 7.65 28.90
C SER A 466 0.95 7.01 28.07
N GLY A 467 -0.15 6.57 28.69
CA GLY A 467 -1.18 5.77 28.01
C GLY A 467 -0.69 4.36 27.67
N THR A 468 -1.48 3.62 26.90
CA THR A 468 -1.11 2.28 26.42
C THR A 468 -0.06 2.36 25.32
N PHE A 469 0.76 1.32 25.19
CA PHE A 469 1.72 1.25 24.08
C PHE A 469 1.06 0.82 22.76
N SER A 470 -0.03 0.04 22.83
CA SER A 470 -0.76 -0.43 21.66
C SER A 470 -2.26 -0.55 21.89
N GLU A 471 -2.99 -0.55 20.78
CA GLU A 471 -4.44 -0.77 20.69
C GLU A 471 -4.78 -1.82 19.60
N PRO A 472 -5.97 -2.43 19.64
CA PRO A 472 -6.49 -3.26 18.55
C PRO A 472 -6.42 -2.50 17.22
N GLY A 473 -5.83 -3.11 16.20
CA GLY A 473 -5.48 -2.48 14.92
C GLY A 473 -3.98 -2.20 14.76
N ASP A 474 -3.20 -2.23 15.84
CA ASP A 474 -1.74 -2.10 15.76
C ASP A 474 -1.01 -3.41 15.44
N SER A 475 -1.71 -4.54 15.41
CA SER A 475 -1.11 -5.84 15.08
C SER A 475 -0.35 -5.80 13.76
N GLY A 476 0.87 -6.31 13.76
CA GLY A 476 1.81 -6.25 12.64
C GLY A 476 2.72 -5.01 12.64
N SER A 477 2.41 -3.97 13.44
CA SER A 477 3.28 -2.80 13.54
C SER A 477 4.68 -3.18 14.00
N VAL A 478 5.68 -2.61 13.35
CA VAL A 478 7.08 -2.77 13.72
C VAL A 478 7.46 -1.96 14.96
N VAL A 479 8.34 -2.53 15.78
CA VAL A 479 8.90 -1.90 16.97
C VAL A 479 10.40 -1.71 16.77
N ILE A 480 10.88 -0.48 16.95
CA ILE A 480 12.29 -0.09 16.74
C ILE A 480 12.84 0.65 17.96
N ASP A 481 14.16 0.65 18.16
CA ASP A 481 14.78 1.52 19.16
C ASP A 481 15.02 2.96 18.63
N GLY A 482 15.59 3.82 19.48
CA GLY A 482 15.94 5.19 19.11
C GLY A 482 17.02 5.32 18.03
N MET A 483 17.71 4.25 17.66
CA MET A 483 18.66 4.25 16.55
C MET A 483 18.03 3.76 15.24
N GLY A 484 16.78 3.27 15.28
CA GLY A 484 16.13 2.62 14.15
C GLY A 484 16.42 1.12 14.03
N ARG A 485 17.03 0.49 15.05
CA ARG A 485 17.23 -0.97 15.04
C ARG A 485 15.91 -1.67 15.32
N VAL A 486 15.56 -2.65 14.49
CA VAL A 486 14.30 -3.37 14.60
C VAL A 486 14.35 -4.38 15.75
N ALA A 487 13.36 -4.35 16.64
CA ALA A 487 13.16 -5.36 17.67
C ALA A 487 12.27 -6.51 17.16
N GLY A 488 11.24 -6.19 16.39
CA GLY A 488 10.27 -7.17 15.90
C GLY A 488 8.97 -6.52 15.41
N ILE A 489 7.93 -7.35 15.27
CA ILE A 489 6.57 -6.88 15.00
C ILE A 489 5.64 -7.23 16.15
N LEU A 490 4.67 -6.35 16.39
CA LEU A 490 3.61 -6.54 17.37
C LEU A 490 2.68 -7.67 16.93
N THR A 491 2.43 -8.65 17.79
CA THR A 491 1.52 -9.79 17.48
C THR A 491 0.39 -9.94 18.49
N GLY A 492 0.43 -9.26 19.62
CA GLY A 492 -0.69 -9.25 20.54
C GLY A 492 -0.54 -8.27 21.70
N GLY A 493 -1.52 -8.30 22.59
CA GLY A 493 -1.52 -7.55 23.84
C GLY A 493 -2.31 -8.28 24.91
N ALA A 494 -2.19 -7.82 26.15
CA ALA A 494 -2.97 -8.30 27.28
C ALA A 494 -3.58 -7.11 28.03
N GLY A 495 -4.88 -7.20 28.32
CA GLY A 495 -5.64 -6.23 29.10
C GLY A 495 -7.07 -6.72 29.35
N ALA A 496 -7.74 -6.15 30.34
CA ALA A 496 -9.12 -6.50 30.68
C ALA A 496 -10.17 -5.83 29.77
N THR A 497 -9.76 -4.82 29.00
CA THR A 497 -10.62 -4.07 28.07
C THR A 497 -9.99 -4.07 26.67
N LYS A 498 -10.48 -3.22 25.77
CA LYS A 498 -9.83 -3.01 24.47
C LYS A 498 -8.43 -2.41 24.60
N LEU A 499 -8.11 -1.78 25.73
CA LEU A 499 -6.79 -1.22 26.01
C LEU A 499 -5.86 -2.31 26.55
N SER A 500 -4.62 -2.34 26.04
CA SER A 500 -3.60 -3.30 26.46
C SER A 500 -2.68 -2.71 27.53
N ASP A 501 -2.57 -3.39 28.67
CA ASP A 501 -1.61 -3.09 29.74
C ASP A 501 -0.18 -3.50 29.34
N CYS A 502 -0.09 -4.55 28.53
CA CYS A 502 1.15 -5.14 28.03
C CYS A 502 1.01 -5.45 26.54
N THR A 503 2.06 -5.18 25.77
CA THR A 503 2.13 -5.50 24.34
C THR A 503 3.15 -6.60 24.10
N TYR A 504 2.87 -7.52 23.17
CA TYR A 504 3.76 -8.63 22.82
C TYR A 504 4.33 -8.45 21.42
N VAL A 505 5.64 -8.64 21.32
CA VAL A 505 6.44 -8.50 20.10
C VAL A 505 7.13 -9.82 19.80
N THR A 506 6.95 -10.28 18.58
CA THR A 506 7.69 -11.41 18.02
C THR A 506 8.99 -10.88 17.40
N SER A 507 10.11 -11.48 17.79
CA SER A 507 11.47 -11.01 17.44
C SER A 507 11.72 -10.93 15.94
N ILE A 508 12.39 -9.87 15.49
CA ILE A 508 12.86 -9.76 14.11
C ILE A 508 13.85 -10.87 13.72
N ASN A 509 14.66 -11.34 14.68
CA ASN A 509 15.64 -12.40 14.42
C ASN A 509 14.94 -13.73 14.14
N PHE A 510 13.84 -13.99 14.86
CA PHE A 510 12.95 -15.10 14.55
C PHE A 510 12.31 -14.94 13.17
N LEU A 511 11.71 -13.78 12.87
CA LEU A 511 11.04 -13.52 11.59
C LEU A 511 11.96 -13.68 10.38
N VAL A 512 13.16 -13.10 10.42
CA VAL A 512 14.16 -13.21 9.34
C VAL A 512 14.55 -14.68 9.11
N LYS A 513 14.79 -15.43 10.20
CA LYS A 513 15.08 -16.86 10.09
C LYS A 513 13.91 -17.64 9.48
N ARG A 514 12.67 -17.35 9.88
CA ARG A 514 11.47 -18.00 9.32
C ARG A 514 11.25 -17.65 7.85
N LEU A 515 11.49 -16.40 7.44
CA LEU A 515 11.48 -16.00 6.02
C LEU A 515 12.49 -16.83 5.21
N GLN A 516 13.72 -16.99 5.73
CA GLN A 516 14.76 -17.81 5.10
C GLN A 516 14.40 -19.29 4.99
N GLU A 517 13.85 -19.86 6.07
CA GLU A 517 13.37 -21.25 6.08
C GLU A 517 12.18 -21.50 5.13
N ASN A 518 11.48 -20.44 4.72
CA ASN A 518 10.41 -20.48 3.71
C ASN A 518 10.87 -20.02 2.32
N GLY A 519 12.19 -19.98 2.07
CA GLY A 519 12.76 -19.80 0.73
C GLY A 519 13.16 -18.37 0.35
N PHE A 520 12.91 -17.39 1.21
CA PHE A 520 13.31 -16.00 0.93
C PHE A 520 14.78 -15.73 1.27
N LYS A 521 15.41 -14.77 0.60
CA LYS A 521 16.68 -14.13 1.01
C LYS A 521 16.41 -12.66 1.34
N PRO A 522 15.78 -12.37 2.48
CA PRO A 522 15.21 -11.06 2.74
C PRO A 522 16.31 -10.01 2.96
N ASN A 523 16.35 -8.99 2.10
CA ASN A 523 16.95 -7.70 2.42
C ASN A 523 15.90 -6.83 3.12
N ILE A 524 15.93 -6.80 4.45
CA ILE A 524 14.98 -6.04 5.29
C ILE A 524 15.31 -4.53 5.39
N PHE A 525 16.33 -4.07 4.67
CA PHE A 525 16.66 -2.64 4.53
C PHE A 525 16.65 -2.23 3.06
N PRO A 526 15.53 -2.46 2.35
CA PRO A 526 15.45 -2.14 0.93
C PRO A 526 15.50 -0.62 0.74
N THR A 527 16.09 -0.23 -0.37
CA THR A 527 16.20 1.15 -0.87
C THR A 527 15.36 1.30 -2.13
N ALA A 528 15.13 2.55 -2.55
CA ALA A 528 14.47 2.81 -3.82
C ALA A 528 15.25 2.25 -5.03
N ALA A 529 16.56 2.01 -4.91
CA ALA A 529 17.36 1.43 -6.00
C ALA A 529 17.18 -0.09 -6.14
N ASP A 530 16.61 -0.76 -5.14
CA ASP A 530 16.29 -2.19 -5.19
C ASP A 530 14.97 -2.47 -5.94
N LEU A 531 14.30 -1.39 -6.40
CA LEU A 531 12.96 -1.34 -6.97
C LEU A 531 13.02 -0.82 -8.41
#